data_AF-A0A4R5W378-F1
#
_entry.id   AF-A0A4R5W378-F1
#
_cell.length_a   1.000
_cell.length_b   1.000
_cell.length_c   1.000
_cell.angle_alpha   90.00
_cell.angle_beta   90.00
_cell.angle_gamma   90.00
#
_symmetry.space_group_name_H-M   'P 1'
#
loop_
_entity.id
_entity.type
_entity.pdbx_description
1 polymer ?
#
loop_
_entity_poly.entity_id
_entity_poly.type
_entity_poly.pdbx_seq_one_letter_code
_entity_poly.pdbx_strand_id
1 'polypeptide(L)'
;MQKSNLAEKPAPIDSAAHDSPPISLISTSPLKRIRLWDLPIRIFHWALVVAVTVALITGEIGAQWIGVHGKAGLTIVGLLSFRLVWGVIGSSYARFAHFAPTWSALRRYFKGKWHGVGHNPLGALSVFALLGILAAQAATGLFANDDIDFTGPLFNLVEEATSNRLTAFHQIISYGIFAILALHILAIAFYVLIKKNNLVKPMVTGWKEVDDGKSATQGGPIALAVALIFSLAVVYAVSGLSPRDLSPSSWFKHQAAAPNEAATKSADTAADKAADTSPALSEKPEAAPVTAEPKNTTAPPTKAPAAW
;
A
#
# COMPACT_ATOMS: atom_id res chain seq x y z
N MET A 1 59.76 -67.21 72.13
CA MET A 1 59.54 -66.76 70.74
C MET A 1 58.22 -67.38 70.29
N GLN A 2 57.16 -66.75 69.77
CA GLN A 2 56.94 -65.40 69.27
C GLN A 2 55.42 -65.25 68.99
N LYS A 3 54.81 -64.25 69.63
CA LYS A 3 53.69 -63.39 69.17
C LYS A 3 52.34 -64.03 68.78
N SER A 4 51.37 -63.77 69.65
CA SER A 4 49.96 -63.50 69.35
C SER A 4 49.78 -62.47 68.23
N ASN A 5 48.91 -62.73 67.26
CA ASN A 5 48.28 -61.69 66.45
C ASN A 5 46.81 -62.03 66.27
N LEU A 6 45.98 -61.26 66.97
CA LEU A 6 44.54 -61.19 66.84
C LEU A 6 44.22 -60.58 65.47
N ALA A 7 43.34 -61.25 64.72
CA ALA A 7 42.81 -60.72 63.47
C ALA A 7 42.01 -59.45 63.73
N GLU A 8 42.44 -58.38 63.08
CA GLU A 8 41.93 -57.03 63.16
C GLU A 8 40.52 -56.94 62.55
N LYS A 9 39.60 -56.33 63.30
CA LYS A 9 38.23 -56.01 62.90
C LYS A 9 38.26 -54.93 61.81
N PRO A 10 37.63 -55.11 60.63
CA PRO A 10 37.62 -54.07 59.61
C PRO A 10 36.84 -52.84 60.09
N ALA A 11 37.43 -51.67 59.85
CA ALA A 11 36.86 -50.35 60.14
C ALA A 11 35.54 -50.11 59.38
N PRO A 12 34.62 -49.27 59.90
CA PRO A 12 33.40 -48.91 59.20
C PRO A 12 33.75 -48.07 57.97
N ILE A 13 33.24 -48.49 56.82
CA ILE A 13 33.35 -47.76 55.56
C ILE A 13 32.50 -46.49 55.73
N ASP A 14 33.18 -45.34 55.80
CA ASP A 14 32.56 -44.03 55.80
C ASP A 14 31.75 -43.87 54.50
N SER A 15 30.50 -43.45 54.68
CA SER A 15 29.54 -43.13 53.65
C SER A 15 29.99 -41.85 52.95
N ALA A 16 30.98 -41.97 52.07
CA ALA A 16 31.29 -40.92 51.11
C ALA A 16 30.10 -40.79 50.14
N ALA A 17 29.21 -39.86 50.48
CA ALA A 17 28.19 -39.33 49.60
C ALA A 17 28.86 -38.98 48.26
N HIS A 18 28.47 -39.71 47.22
CA HIS A 18 28.71 -39.29 45.85
C HIS A 18 27.88 -38.02 45.60
N ASP A 19 28.44 -36.87 45.97
CA ASP A 19 28.01 -35.55 45.49
C ASP A 19 28.30 -35.49 43.99
N SER A 20 27.45 -36.16 43.22
CA SER A 20 27.28 -35.84 41.81
C SER A 20 26.81 -34.39 41.77
N PRO A 21 27.48 -33.48 41.03
CA PRO A 21 26.97 -32.14 40.87
C PRO A 21 25.55 -32.24 40.31
N PRO A 22 24.58 -31.43 40.79
CA PRO A 22 23.24 -31.46 40.25
C PRO A 22 23.36 -31.26 38.74
N ILE A 23 22.85 -32.22 37.97
CA ILE A 23 22.65 -32.07 36.54
C ILE A 23 21.93 -30.74 36.38
N SER A 24 22.65 -29.76 35.84
CA SER A 24 22.12 -28.44 35.55
C SER A 24 21.14 -28.66 34.42
N LEU A 25 19.91 -29.00 34.78
CA LEU A 25 18.77 -28.98 33.89
C LEU A 25 18.84 -27.63 33.20
N ILE A 26 19.13 -27.64 31.90
CA ILE A 26 19.11 -26.46 31.07
C ILE A 26 17.72 -25.89 31.27
N SER A 27 17.61 -24.84 32.07
CA SER A 27 16.35 -24.18 32.36
C SER A 27 15.98 -23.44 31.09
N THR A 28 15.37 -24.15 30.14
CA THR A 28 14.73 -23.56 28.99
C THR A 28 13.53 -22.81 29.53
N SER A 29 13.70 -21.54 29.87
CA SER A 29 12.61 -20.63 30.21
C SER A 29 11.51 -20.81 29.17
N PRO A 30 10.26 -21.13 29.56
CA PRO A 30 9.20 -21.40 28.60
C PRO A 30 8.95 -20.16 27.74
N LEU A 31 8.82 -20.36 26.42
CA LEU A 31 8.54 -19.27 25.49
C LEU A 31 7.30 -18.49 25.94
N LYS A 32 7.46 -17.17 26.09
CA LYS A 32 6.38 -16.28 26.49
C LYS A 32 5.61 -15.81 25.27
N ARG A 33 4.29 -15.97 25.30
CA ARG A 33 3.40 -15.42 24.29
C ARG A 33 3.15 -13.94 24.55
N ILE A 34 3.58 -13.09 23.62
CA ILE A 34 3.38 -11.64 23.69
C ILE A 34 2.47 -11.16 22.55
N ARG A 35 1.70 -10.11 22.82
CA ARG A 35 0.97 -9.39 21.76
C ARG A 35 1.97 -8.46 21.09
N LEU A 36 2.34 -8.73 19.85
CA LEU A 36 3.33 -7.95 19.13
C LEU A 36 2.68 -6.82 18.33
N TRP A 37 1.61 -7.14 17.60
CA TRP A 37 0.88 -6.18 16.77
C TRP A 37 -0.52 -5.95 17.31
N ASP A 38 -0.92 -4.68 17.38
CA ASP A 38 -2.29 -4.32 17.71
C ASP A 38 -3.24 -4.61 16.54
N LEU A 39 -4.55 -4.59 16.81
CA LEU A 39 -5.55 -4.84 15.76
C LEU A 39 -5.52 -3.75 14.65
N PRO A 40 -5.46 -2.44 14.99
CA PRO A 40 -5.46 -1.38 13.98
C PRO A 40 -4.33 -1.48 12.96
N ILE A 41 -3.09 -1.79 13.36
CA ILE A 41 -1.96 -1.96 12.43
C ILE A 41 -2.21 -3.10 11.46
N ARG A 42 -2.75 -4.22 11.94
CA ARG A 42 -2.97 -5.39 11.07
C ARG A 42 -4.03 -5.08 10.03
N ILE A 43 -5.14 -4.47 10.44
CA ILE A 43 -6.19 -4.02 9.52
C ILE A 43 -5.60 -3.04 8.50
N PHE A 44 -4.87 -2.02 8.96
CA PHE A 44 -4.19 -1.07 8.09
C PHE A 44 -3.27 -1.78 7.08
N HIS A 45 -2.45 -2.71 7.55
CA HIS A 45 -1.46 -3.38 6.70
C HIS A 45 -2.14 -4.18 5.59
N TRP A 46 -3.12 -5.01 5.93
CA TRP A 46 -3.84 -5.82 4.94
C TRP A 46 -4.72 -4.96 4.02
N ALA A 47 -5.34 -3.90 4.54
CA ALA A 47 -6.05 -2.93 3.72
C ALA A 47 -5.11 -2.24 2.73
N LEU A 48 -3.91 -1.86 3.17
CA LEU A 48 -2.90 -1.24 2.29
C LEU A 48 -2.40 -2.22 1.23
N VAL A 49 -2.16 -3.48 1.58
CA VAL A 49 -1.78 -4.53 0.61
C VAL A 49 -2.85 -4.67 -0.47
N VAL A 50 -4.14 -4.75 -0.09
CA VAL A 50 -5.24 -4.84 -1.05
C VAL A 50 -5.33 -3.57 -1.90
N ALA A 51 -5.30 -2.38 -1.29
CA ALA A 51 -5.43 -1.13 -2.01
C ALA A 51 -4.28 -0.89 -3.01
N VAL A 52 -3.03 -1.19 -2.60
CA VAL A 52 -1.86 -1.11 -3.50
C VAL A 52 -1.97 -2.15 -4.62
N THR A 53 -2.39 -3.38 -4.33
CA THR A 53 -2.57 -4.41 -5.36
C THR A 53 -3.61 -3.99 -6.40
N VAL A 54 -4.76 -3.45 -5.94
CA VAL A 54 -5.79 -2.90 -6.83
C VAL A 54 -5.21 -1.77 -7.66
N ALA A 55 -4.55 -0.79 -7.04
CA ALA A 55 -3.98 0.36 -7.74
C ALA A 55 -2.95 -0.03 -8.81
N LEU A 56 -2.08 -1.01 -8.52
CA LEU A 56 -1.10 -1.51 -9.49
C LEU A 56 -1.79 -2.19 -10.67
N ILE A 57 -2.72 -3.12 -10.41
CA ILE A 57 -3.42 -3.84 -11.48
C ILE A 57 -4.22 -2.86 -12.35
N THR A 58 -4.99 -1.96 -11.75
CA THR A 58 -5.83 -1.03 -12.51
C THR A 58 -5.03 0.07 -13.20
N GLY A 59 -3.89 0.46 -12.64
CA GLY A 59 -2.96 1.42 -13.26
C GLY A 59 -2.29 0.85 -14.51
N GLU A 60 -1.88 -0.41 -14.48
CA GLU A 60 -1.25 -1.08 -15.64
C GLU A 60 -2.26 -1.45 -16.73
N ILE A 61 -3.50 -1.78 -16.37
CA ILE A 61 -4.56 -2.08 -17.37
C ILE A 61 -5.06 -0.79 -18.04
N GLY A 62 -5.18 0.31 -17.29
CA GLY A 62 -5.67 1.59 -17.79
C GLY A 62 -7.14 1.55 -18.25
N ALA A 63 -7.48 2.48 -19.16
CA ALA A 63 -8.81 2.62 -19.77
C ALA A 63 -9.94 2.70 -18.73
N GLN A 64 -10.98 1.85 -18.84
CA GLN A 64 -12.14 1.87 -17.95
C GLN A 64 -11.81 1.63 -16.46
N TRP A 65 -10.60 1.18 -16.14
CA TRP A 65 -10.17 0.91 -14.77
C TRP A 65 -9.53 2.13 -14.08
N ILE A 66 -9.29 3.23 -14.80
CA ILE A 66 -8.62 4.42 -14.25
C ILE A 66 -9.42 5.06 -13.11
N GLY A 67 -10.75 5.03 -13.16
CA GLY A 67 -11.60 5.47 -12.06
C GLY A 67 -11.45 4.61 -10.80
N VAL A 68 -11.18 3.30 -10.95
CA VAL A 68 -10.88 2.40 -9.83
C VAL A 68 -9.47 2.67 -9.29
N HIS A 69 -8.49 2.92 -10.18
CA HIS A 69 -7.15 3.34 -9.80
C HIS A 69 -7.19 4.60 -8.93
N GLY A 70 -7.92 5.65 -9.34
CA GLY A 70 -8.08 6.87 -8.54
C GLY A 70 -8.69 6.63 -7.16
N LYS A 71 -9.74 5.79 -7.06
CA LYS A 71 -10.36 5.40 -5.76
C LYS A 71 -9.39 4.62 -4.87
N ALA A 72 -8.61 3.72 -5.45
CA ALA A 72 -7.58 2.98 -4.73
C ALA A 72 -6.46 3.92 -4.23
N GLY A 73 -6.03 4.87 -5.07
CA GLY A 73 -5.09 5.93 -4.70
C GLY A 73 -5.57 6.77 -3.51
N LEU A 74 -6.83 7.21 -3.54
CA LEU A 74 -7.43 7.97 -2.44
C LEU A 74 -7.54 7.13 -1.15
N THR A 75 -7.84 5.83 -1.28
CA THR A 75 -7.82 4.89 -0.15
C THR A 75 -6.41 4.77 0.45
N ILE A 76 -5.38 4.68 -0.40
CA ILE A 76 -3.97 4.65 0.02
C ILE A 76 -3.61 5.95 0.76
N VAL A 77 -4.00 7.13 0.26
CA VAL A 77 -3.80 8.40 0.97
C VAL A 77 -4.35 8.33 2.39
N GLY A 78 -5.61 7.91 2.54
CA GLY A 78 -6.24 7.77 3.86
C GLY A 78 -5.49 6.80 4.77
N LEU A 79 -5.13 5.62 4.27
CA LEU A 79 -4.38 4.61 5.02
C LEU A 79 -2.99 5.13 5.44
N LEU A 80 -2.27 5.82 4.56
CA LEU A 80 -0.98 6.41 4.88
C LEU A 80 -1.10 7.49 5.95
N SER A 81 -2.08 8.40 5.84
CA SER A 81 -2.34 9.41 6.87
C SER A 81 -2.67 8.77 8.22
N PHE A 82 -3.52 7.74 8.24
CA PHE A 82 -3.81 6.96 9.44
C PHE A 82 -2.52 6.39 10.04
N ARG A 83 -1.66 5.78 9.21
CA ARG A 83 -0.44 5.13 9.68
C ARG A 83 0.57 6.11 10.25
N LEU A 84 0.68 7.31 9.66
CA LEU A 84 1.54 8.37 10.16
C LEU A 84 1.12 8.82 11.55
N VAL A 85 -0.18 9.08 11.77
CA VAL A 85 -0.70 9.43 13.11
C VAL A 85 -0.54 8.26 14.09
N TRP A 86 -0.95 7.05 13.70
CA TRP A 86 -0.82 5.86 14.55
C TRP A 86 0.64 5.53 14.88
N GLY A 87 1.57 5.87 14.01
CA GLY A 87 3.01 5.74 14.25
C GLY A 87 3.60 6.77 15.22
N VAL A 88 2.83 7.77 15.66
CA VAL A 88 3.24 8.70 16.72
C VAL A 88 2.54 8.35 18.03
N ILE A 89 1.22 8.16 18.01
CA ILE A 89 0.40 8.04 19.23
C ILE A 89 -0.15 6.63 19.51
N GLY A 90 0.03 5.66 18.59
CA GLY A 90 -0.52 4.31 18.68
C GLY A 90 0.15 3.40 19.71
N SER A 91 0.07 2.07 19.52
CA SER A 91 0.69 1.10 20.43
C SER A 91 2.22 1.17 20.45
N SER A 92 2.85 0.64 21.51
CA SER A 92 4.31 0.73 21.70
C SER A 92 5.12 0.26 20.48
N TYR A 93 4.77 -0.89 19.88
CA TYR A 93 5.46 -1.42 18.71
C TYR A 93 5.04 -0.73 17.39
N ALA A 94 3.94 0.04 17.40
CA ALA A 94 3.51 0.85 16.25
C ALA A 94 4.34 2.10 16.04
N ARG A 95 4.89 2.64 17.14
CA ARG A 95 5.49 3.98 17.18
C ARG A 95 6.83 4.00 16.47
N PHE A 96 7.03 4.95 15.55
CA PHE A 96 8.27 5.10 14.80
C PHE A 96 9.48 5.28 15.71
N ALA A 97 9.32 6.03 16.81
CA ALA A 97 10.38 6.24 17.79
C ALA A 97 10.90 4.94 18.44
N HIS A 98 10.08 3.87 18.47
CA HIS A 98 10.47 2.61 19.09
C HIS A 98 11.35 1.74 18.19
N PHE A 99 11.23 1.89 16.87
CA PHE A 99 11.94 1.03 15.91
C PHE A 99 12.73 1.79 14.84
N ALA A 100 12.80 3.12 14.92
CA ALA A 100 13.60 3.93 14.01
C ALA A 100 15.03 3.39 13.93
N PRO A 101 15.54 3.08 12.73
CA PRO A 101 16.84 2.45 12.60
C PRO A 101 17.93 3.47 12.96
N THR A 102 18.74 3.15 13.96
CA THR A 102 19.96 3.92 14.28
C THR A 102 21.17 3.26 13.63
N TRP A 103 22.17 4.06 13.30
CA TRP A 103 23.41 3.55 12.70
C TRP A 103 24.08 2.49 13.58
N SER A 104 24.05 2.67 14.91
CA SER A 104 24.57 1.70 15.88
C SER A 104 23.77 0.39 15.87
N ALA A 105 22.44 0.45 15.79
CA ALA A 105 21.59 -0.75 15.69
C ALA A 105 21.85 -1.51 14.40
N LEU A 106 22.03 -0.81 13.28
CA LEU A 106 22.33 -1.41 11.99
C LEU A 106 23.69 -2.14 12.00
N ARG A 107 24.74 -1.50 12.55
CA ARG A 107 26.05 -2.16 12.74
C ARG A 107 25.95 -3.41 13.63
N ARG A 108 25.18 -3.34 14.72
CA ARG A 108 24.97 -4.50 15.62
C ARG A 108 24.23 -5.64 14.92
N TYR A 109 23.25 -5.31 14.08
CA TYR A 109 22.49 -6.27 13.29
C TYR A 109 23.40 -7.01 12.29
N PHE A 110 24.23 -6.30 11.54
CA PHE A 110 25.19 -6.94 10.62
C PHE A 110 26.25 -7.80 11.33
N LYS A 111 26.57 -7.49 12.59
CA LYS A 111 27.44 -8.30 13.45
C LYS A 111 26.73 -9.49 14.12
N GLY A 112 25.44 -9.71 13.86
CA GLY A 112 24.65 -10.78 14.49
C GLY A 112 24.35 -10.57 15.97
N LYS A 113 24.53 -9.36 16.51
CA LYS A 113 24.38 -9.02 17.94
C LYS A 113 23.05 -8.32 18.28
N TRP A 114 22.05 -8.42 17.40
CA TRP A 114 20.74 -7.81 17.56
C TRP A 114 19.72 -8.83 18.07
N HIS A 115 19.09 -8.54 19.20
CA HIS A 115 18.14 -9.42 19.90
C HIS A 115 16.83 -8.70 20.23
N GLY A 116 16.44 -7.70 19.42
CA GLY A 116 15.22 -6.93 19.66
C GLY A 116 13.95 -7.67 19.27
N VAL A 117 12.82 -7.23 19.81
CA VAL A 117 11.48 -7.72 19.49
C VAL A 117 10.77 -6.68 18.61
N GLY A 118 10.03 -7.11 17.59
CA GLY A 118 9.36 -6.23 16.63
C GLY A 118 10.15 -6.10 15.32
N HIS A 119 10.33 -4.88 14.82
CA HIS A 119 11.10 -4.64 13.59
C HIS A 119 12.60 -4.79 13.89
N ASN A 120 13.26 -5.66 13.13
CA ASN A 120 14.72 -5.62 13.03
C ASN A 120 15.16 -4.35 12.26
N PRO A 121 16.41 -3.89 12.38
CA PRO A 121 16.86 -2.65 11.75
C PRO A 121 16.67 -2.60 10.23
N LEU A 122 16.83 -3.74 9.52
CA LEU A 122 16.53 -3.81 8.08
C LEU A 122 15.02 -3.74 7.79
N GLY A 123 14.20 -4.39 8.61
CA GLY A 123 12.74 -4.33 8.53
C GLY A 123 12.23 -2.92 8.81
N ALA A 124 12.85 -2.21 9.75
CA ALA A 124 12.56 -0.81 10.01
C ALA A 124 12.86 0.07 8.78
N LEU A 125 14.03 -0.10 8.15
CA LEU A 125 14.35 0.59 6.89
C LEU A 125 13.34 0.29 5.80
N SER A 126 12.90 -0.97 5.66
CA SER A 126 11.86 -1.35 4.70
C SER A 126 10.54 -0.63 4.95
N VAL A 127 10.11 -0.46 6.21
CA VAL A 127 8.89 0.30 6.54
C VAL A 127 9.01 1.76 6.12
N PHE A 128 10.13 2.44 6.42
CA PHE A 128 10.32 3.83 6.02
C PHE A 128 10.41 3.98 4.50
N ALA A 129 11.09 3.07 3.81
CA ALA A 129 11.19 3.07 2.36
C ALA A 129 9.81 2.89 1.70
N LEU A 130 9.02 1.91 2.16
CA LEU A 130 7.66 1.67 1.66
C LEU A 130 6.72 2.85 1.94
N LEU A 131 6.75 3.41 3.15
CA LEU A 131 5.92 4.59 3.46
C LEU A 131 6.32 5.80 2.62
N GLY A 132 7.63 6.03 2.44
CA GLY A 132 8.13 7.16 1.65
C GLY A 132 7.76 7.05 0.18
N ILE A 133 8.00 5.89 -0.44
CA ILE A 133 7.71 5.71 -1.87
C ILE A 133 6.20 5.72 -2.16
N LEU A 134 5.39 5.08 -1.30
CA LEU A 134 3.93 5.10 -1.46
C LEU A 134 3.37 6.50 -1.22
N ALA A 135 3.93 7.28 -0.29
CA ALA A 135 3.54 8.67 -0.10
C ALA A 135 3.90 9.53 -1.32
N ALA A 136 5.07 9.34 -1.93
CA ALA A 136 5.46 10.04 -3.14
C ALA A 136 4.56 9.67 -4.34
N GLN A 137 4.24 8.38 -4.50
CA GLN A 137 3.30 7.91 -5.52
C GLN A 137 1.90 8.50 -5.32
N ALA A 138 1.38 8.46 -4.10
CA ALA A 138 0.06 9.01 -3.80
C ALA A 138 0.03 10.52 -4.00
N ALA A 139 1.06 11.25 -3.56
CA ALA A 139 1.16 12.70 -3.72
C ALA A 139 1.21 13.11 -5.19
N THR A 140 2.05 12.46 -6.00
CA THR A 140 2.10 12.73 -7.46
C THR A 140 0.79 12.37 -8.15
N GLY A 141 0.15 11.27 -7.75
CA GLY A 141 -1.12 10.81 -8.33
C GLY A 141 -2.31 11.74 -8.06
N LEU A 142 -2.30 12.49 -6.95
CA LEU A 142 -3.35 13.47 -6.65
C LEU A 142 -3.41 14.61 -7.69
N PHE A 143 -2.30 14.89 -8.37
CA PHE A 143 -2.19 15.91 -9.41
C PHE A 143 -2.08 15.33 -10.83
N ALA A 144 -2.14 14.01 -10.97
CA ALA A 144 -1.96 13.34 -12.26
C ALA A 144 -3.17 13.57 -13.18
N ASN A 145 -2.96 13.40 -14.47
CA ASN A 145 -3.95 13.61 -15.52
C ASN A 145 -3.59 12.75 -16.74
N ASP A 146 -4.59 12.32 -17.51
CA ASP A 146 -4.43 11.56 -18.75
C ASP A 146 -4.86 12.32 -20.02
N ASP A 147 -5.16 13.62 -19.92
CA ASP A 147 -5.62 14.54 -20.97
C ASP A 147 -6.96 14.14 -21.64
N ILE A 148 -7.59 13.04 -21.22
CA ILE A 148 -8.75 12.44 -21.89
C ILE A 148 -9.93 12.35 -20.91
N ASP A 149 -9.86 11.43 -19.94
CA ASP A 149 -11.02 11.02 -19.12
C ASP A 149 -10.72 10.94 -17.61
N PHE A 150 -9.46 11.15 -17.20
CA PHE A 150 -9.04 11.10 -15.81
C PHE A 150 -8.22 12.31 -15.41
N THR A 151 -8.70 13.00 -14.37
CA THR A 151 -7.93 14.01 -13.65
C THR A 151 -7.90 13.66 -12.17
N GLY A 152 -6.72 13.80 -11.59
CA GLY A 152 -6.51 13.69 -10.16
C GLY A 152 -7.27 14.80 -9.43
N PRO A 153 -7.73 14.55 -8.18
CA PRO A 153 -8.57 15.52 -7.46
C PRO A 153 -7.96 16.92 -7.29
N LEU A 154 -6.64 17.02 -7.26
CA LEU A 154 -5.90 18.27 -7.06
C LEU A 154 -5.33 18.85 -8.36
N PHE A 155 -5.67 18.28 -9.52
CA PHE A 155 -5.20 18.73 -10.84
C PHE A 155 -5.37 20.25 -11.02
N ASN A 156 -6.55 20.78 -10.70
CA ASN A 156 -6.89 22.20 -10.88
C ASN A 156 -6.09 23.18 -9.98
N LEU A 157 -5.27 22.69 -9.05
CA LEU A 157 -4.44 23.53 -8.19
C LEU A 157 -3.06 23.83 -8.80
N VAL A 158 -2.70 23.20 -9.91
CA VAL A 158 -1.41 23.37 -10.58
C VAL A 158 -1.58 23.63 -12.07
N GLU A 159 -0.55 24.18 -12.71
CA GLU A 159 -0.51 24.31 -14.17
C GLU A 159 -0.44 22.94 -14.84
N GLU A 160 -1.03 22.81 -16.03
CA GLU A 160 -1.05 21.58 -16.84
C GLU A 160 0.36 21.01 -17.07
N ALA A 161 1.33 21.87 -17.41
CA ALA A 161 2.72 21.46 -17.59
C ALA A 161 3.34 20.84 -16.32
N THR A 162 2.92 21.30 -15.13
CA THR A 162 3.34 20.74 -13.86
C THR A 162 2.63 19.42 -13.58
N SER A 163 1.33 19.32 -13.86
CA SER A 163 0.57 18.07 -13.78
C SER A 163 1.21 16.99 -14.66
N ASN A 164 1.53 17.28 -15.91
CA ASN A 164 2.14 16.32 -16.84
C ASN A 164 3.49 15.81 -16.35
N ARG A 165 4.31 16.68 -15.72
CA ARG A 165 5.55 16.25 -15.05
C ARG A 165 5.25 15.34 -13.86
N LEU A 166 4.26 15.66 -13.04
CA LEU A 166 3.88 14.82 -11.89
C LEU A 166 3.31 13.46 -12.34
N THR A 167 2.55 13.40 -13.43
CA THR A 167 2.11 12.14 -14.06
C THR A 167 3.32 11.31 -14.51
N ALA A 168 4.29 11.91 -15.19
CA ALA A 168 5.51 11.21 -15.59
C ALA A 168 6.31 10.68 -14.37
N PHE A 169 6.43 11.49 -13.31
CA PHE A 169 7.04 11.03 -12.05
C PHE A 169 6.24 9.91 -11.40
N HIS A 170 4.91 9.95 -11.41
CA HIS A 170 4.04 8.90 -10.90
C HIS A 170 4.30 7.56 -11.61
N GLN A 171 4.47 7.59 -12.93
CA GLN A 171 4.83 6.41 -13.71
C GLN A 171 6.25 5.92 -13.38
N ILE A 172 7.23 6.81 -13.24
CA ILE A 172 8.61 6.40 -12.90
C ILE A 172 8.69 5.78 -11.50
N ILE A 173 7.99 6.37 -10.52
CA ILE A 173 7.98 5.89 -9.14
C ILE A 173 7.31 4.51 -9.05
N SER A 174 6.34 4.18 -9.91
CA SER A 174 5.69 2.85 -9.91
C SER A 174 6.69 1.71 -10.12
N TYR A 175 7.68 1.87 -11.00
CA TYR A 175 8.77 0.89 -11.16
C TYR A 175 9.59 0.72 -9.88
N GLY A 176 9.85 1.81 -9.15
CA GLY A 176 10.47 1.77 -7.83
C GLY A 176 9.62 1.02 -6.81
N ILE A 177 8.29 1.17 -6.86
CA ILE A 177 7.35 0.42 -6.00
C ILE A 177 7.47 -1.06 -6.29
N PHE A 178 7.41 -1.49 -7.56
CA PHE A 178 7.59 -2.90 -7.90
C PHE A 178 8.89 -3.47 -7.35
N ALA A 179 10.00 -2.75 -7.50
CA ALA A 179 11.31 -3.17 -6.98
C ALA A 179 11.31 -3.32 -5.45
N ILE A 180 10.80 -2.34 -4.70
CA ILE A 180 10.77 -2.38 -3.23
C ILE A 180 9.78 -3.43 -2.73
N LEU A 181 8.63 -3.62 -3.38
CA LEU A 181 7.66 -4.68 -3.04
C LEU A 181 8.28 -6.07 -3.26
N ALA A 182 8.93 -6.29 -4.41
CA ALA A 182 9.62 -7.54 -4.68
C ALA A 182 10.69 -7.82 -3.62
N LEU A 183 11.53 -6.83 -3.31
CA LEU A 183 12.54 -6.94 -2.25
C LEU A 183 11.92 -7.24 -0.89
N HIS A 184 10.81 -6.59 -0.54
CA HIS A 184 10.10 -6.80 0.71
C HIS A 184 9.56 -8.23 0.84
N ILE A 185 8.91 -8.74 -0.21
CA ILE A 185 8.38 -10.12 -0.24
C ILE A 185 9.52 -11.14 -0.19
N LEU A 186 10.60 -10.92 -0.93
CA LEU A 186 11.80 -11.76 -0.90
C LEU A 186 12.43 -11.78 0.50
N ALA A 187 12.47 -10.65 1.19
CA ALA A 187 12.96 -10.59 2.58
C ALA A 187 12.05 -11.39 3.52
N ILE A 188 10.72 -11.32 3.37
CA ILE A 188 9.79 -12.14 4.15
C ILE A 188 10.03 -13.63 3.87
N ALA A 189 10.15 -14.02 2.60
CA ALA A 189 10.43 -15.40 2.21
C ALA A 189 11.75 -15.91 2.80
N PHE A 190 12.82 -15.10 2.75
CA PHE A 190 14.10 -15.41 3.39
C PHE A 190 13.94 -15.65 4.89
N TYR A 191 13.20 -14.80 5.59
CA TYR A 191 12.98 -14.95 7.03
C TYR A 191 12.17 -16.20 7.38
N VAL A 192 11.15 -16.53 6.58
CA VAL A 192 10.30 -17.70 6.78
C VAL A 192 11.06 -19.00 6.45
N LEU A 193 11.76 -19.04 5.32
CA LEU A 193 12.38 -20.26 4.79
C LEU A 193 13.76 -20.54 5.38
N ILE A 194 14.62 -19.51 5.47
CA ILE A 194 16.02 -19.66 5.87
C ILE A 194 16.19 -19.39 7.36
N LYS A 195 15.61 -18.30 7.88
CA LYS A 195 15.68 -17.99 9.31
C LYS A 195 14.64 -18.74 10.15
N LYS A 196 13.74 -19.52 9.50
CA LYS A 196 12.66 -20.28 10.15
C LYS A 196 11.84 -19.45 11.15
N ASN A 197 11.72 -18.15 10.90
CA ASN A 197 11.06 -17.19 11.77
C ASN A 197 9.83 -16.65 11.03
N ASN A 198 8.64 -17.10 11.44
CA ASN A 198 7.41 -16.74 10.76
C ASN A 198 7.01 -15.30 11.10
N LEU A 199 7.24 -14.38 10.15
CA LEU A 199 6.87 -12.97 10.27
C LEU A 199 5.39 -12.70 9.93
N VAL A 200 4.77 -13.59 9.16
CA VAL A 200 3.37 -13.46 8.68
C VAL A 200 2.38 -13.82 9.79
N LYS A 201 2.64 -14.88 10.56
CA LYS A 201 1.76 -15.35 11.65
C LYS A 201 1.47 -14.23 12.68
N PRO A 202 2.46 -13.45 13.16
CA PRO A 202 2.18 -12.29 13.99
C PRO A 202 1.34 -11.23 13.29
N MET A 203 1.50 -11.00 11.99
CA MET A 203 0.69 -10.00 11.25
C MET A 203 -0.78 -10.40 11.10
N VAL A 204 -1.09 -11.70 11.09
CA VAL A 204 -2.49 -12.18 11.08
C VAL A 204 -3.03 -12.27 12.50
N THR A 205 -2.32 -12.98 13.38
CA THR A 205 -2.82 -13.33 14.73
C THR A 205 -2.57 -12.25 15.77
N GLY A 206 -1.59 -11.36 15.56
CA GLY A 206 -1.11 -10.36 16.52
C GLY A 206 -0.14 -10.89 17.58
N TRP A 207 0.07 -12.20 17.64
CA TRP A 207 0.83 -12.85 18.71
C TRP A 207 2.18 -13.38 18.21
N LYS A 208 3.19 -13.29 19.07
CA LYS A 208 4.50 -13.90 18.85
C LYS A 208 4.97 -14.58 20.14
N GLU A 209 5.63 -15.73 19.98
CA GLU A 209 6.33 -16.42 21.06
C GLU A 209 7.78 -15.94 21.08
N VAL A 210 8.26 -15.51 22.25
CA VAL A 210 9.61 -14.97 22.46
C VAL A 210 10.19 -15.44 23.79
N ASP A 211 11.51 -15.54 23.88
CA ASP A 211 12.22 -15.88 25.13
C ASP A 211 12.12 -14.74 26.16
N ASP A 212 12.21 -13.49 25.70
CA ASP A 212 12.05 -12.29 26.52
C ASP A 212 11.34 -11.18 25.73
N GLY A 213 10.42 -10.48 26.38
CA GLY A 213 9.60 -9.44 25.76
C GLY A 213 8.38 -9.02 26.57
N LYS A 214 7.96 -7.77 26.33
CA LYS A 214 6.71 -7.20 26.86
C LYS A 214 5.66 -7.17 25.76
N SER A 215 4.42 -7.49 26.09
CA SER A 215 3.30 -7.28 25.16
C SER A 215 3.16 -5.79 24.83
N ALA A 216 2.70 -5.50 23.62
CA ALA A 216 2.40 -4.15 23.18
C ALA A 216 1.43 -3.47 24.16
N THR A 217 1.75 -2.25 24.58
CA THR A 217 0.74 -1.40 25.22
C THR A 217 -0.26 -1.02 24.14
N GLN A 218 -1.55 -1.32 24.35
CA GLN A 218 -2.57 -1.06 23.34
C GLN A 218 -2.71 0.45 23.13
N GLY A 219 -2.89 0.89 21.89
CA GLY A 219 -3.29 2.27 21.62
C GLY A 219 -4.66 2.54 22.23
N GLY A 220 -4.82 3.64 22.97
CA GLY A 220 -6.09 4.00 23.58
C GLY A 220 -7.17 4.31 22.53
N PRO A 221 -8.46 4.15 22.86
CA PRO A 221 -9.56 4.41 21.92
C PRO A 221 -9.58 5.85 21.40
N ILE A 222 -9.14 6.81 22.23
CA ILE A 222 -9.00 8.22 21.84
C ILE A 222 -7.95 8.37 20.72
N ALA A 223 -6.81 7.71 20.83
CA ALA A 223 -5.78 7.76 19.79
C ALA A 223 -6.29 7.17 18.47
N LEU A 224 -7.16 6.15 18.54
CA LEU A 224 -7.76 5.53 17.36
C LEU A 224 -8.76 6.46 16.71
N ALA A 225 -9.63 7.09 17.50
CA ALA A 225 -10.57 8.08 17.01
C ALA A 225 -9.83 9.26 16.35
N VAL A 226 -8.78 9.80 16.99
CA VAL A 226 -7.96 10.88 16.42
C VAL A 226 -7.33 10.47 15.08
N ALA A 227 -6.75 9.27 14.99
CA ALA A 227 -6.12 8.80 13.76
C ALA A 227 -7.14 8.60 12.62
N LEU A 228 -8.32 8.07 12.93
CA LEU A 228 -9.40 7.87 11.96
C LEU A 228 -10.00 9.20 11.49
N ILE A 229 -10.32 10.10 12.42
CA ILE A 229 -10.86 11.43 12.10
C ILE A 229 -9.85 12.20 11.24
N PHE A 230 -8.57 12.18 11.61
CA PHE A 230 -7.53 12.84 10.83
C PHE A 230 -7.40 12.24 9.42
N SER A 231 -7.38 10.91 9.30
CA SER A 231 -7.32 10.23 8.00
C SER A 231 -8.51 10.59 7.10
N LEU A 232 -9.73 10.56 7.66
CA LEU A 232 -10.95 10.95 6.94
C LEU A 232 -10.92 12.43 6.54
N ALA A 233 -10.43 13.31 7.42
CA ALA A 233 -10.29 14.73 7.12
C ALA A 233 -9.29 14.97 5.97
N VAL A 234 -8.16 14.25 5.94
CA VAL A 234 -7.20 14.33 4.83
C VAL A 234 -7.85 13.85 3.53
N VAL A 235 -8.48 12.68 3.54
CA VAL A 235 -9.17 12.13 2.36
C VAL A 235 -10.22 13.10 1.84
N TYR A 236 -11.06 13.64 2.73
CA TYR A 236 -12.06 14.63 2.37
C TYR A 236 -11.42 15.88 1.74
N ALA A 237 -10.40 16.44 2.38
CA ALA A 237 -9.71 17.64 1.89
C ALA A 237 -9.08 17.43 0.51
N VAL A 238 -8.51 16.24 0.24
CA VAL A 238 -7.88 15.96 -1.05
C VAL A 238 -8.83 15.40 -2.10
N SER A 239 -10.04 14.97 -1.73
CA SER A 239 -10.98 14.35 -2.67
C SER A 239 -11.63 15.33 -3.65
N GLY A 240 -11.51 16.64 -3.41
CA GLY A 240 -12.22 17.67 -4.17
C GLY A 240 -13.73 17.72 -3.90
N LEU A 241 -14.25 16.91 -2.96
CA LEU A 241 -15.65 16.91 -2.58
C LEU A 241 -16.03 18.24 -1.90
N SER A 242 -17.09 18.87 -2.39
CA SER A 242 -17.72 20.01 -1.73
C SER A 242 -18.57 19.51 -0.55
N PRO A 243 -18.76 20.29 0.53
CA PRO A 243 -19.73 19.96 1.58
C PRO A 243 -21.14 19.66 1.05
N ARG A 244 -21.48 20.17 -0.14
CA ARG A 244 -22.77 19.96 -0.83
C ARG A 244 -22.92 18.52 -1.35
N ASP A 245 -21.83 17.88 -1.72
CA ASP A 245 -21.81 16.52 -2.29
C ASP A 245 -22.05 15.45 -1.23
N LEU A 246 -21.79 15.78 0.03
CA LEU A 246 -22.09 14.94 1.20
C LEU A 246 -23.55 15.03 1.67
N SER A 247 -24.36 15.92 1.08
CA SER A 247 -25.75 16.07 1.49
C SER A 247 -26.57 14.84 1.09
N PRO A 248 -27.55 14.41 1.90
CA PRO A 248 -28.49 13.36 1.51
C PRO A 248 -29.37 13.68 0.28
N SER A 249 -29.15 14.78 -0.43
CA SER A 249 -29.90 15.14 -1.63
C SER A 249 -29.10 14.89 -2.91
N SER A 250 -27.76 14.84 -2.84
CA SER A 250 -26.89 14.61 -3.98
C SER A 250 -26.93 13.16 -4.47
N TRP A 251 -27.05 12.19 -3.57
CA TRP A 251 -27.12 10.77 -3.91
C TRP A 251 -28.38 10.42 -4.72
N PHE A 252 -29.49 11.10 -4.47
CA PHE A 252 -30.71 10.94 -5.26
C PHE A 252 -30.62 11.60 -6.64
N LYS A 253 -29.84 12.68 -6.79
CA LYS A 253 -29.69 13.37 -8.08
C LYS A 253 -28.89 12.54 -9.09
N HIS A 254 -27.84 11.84 -8.65
CA HIS A 254 -27.05 10.99 -9.55
C HIS A 254 -27.78 9.71 -9.99
N GLN A 255 -28.79 9.25 -9.24
CA GLN A 255 -29.65 8.13 -9.68
C GLN A 255 -30.72 8.56 -10.69
N ALA A 256 -31.15 9.83 -10.67
CA ALA A 256 -32.19 10.35 -11.56
C ALA A 256 -31.67 10.76 -12.96
N ALA A 257 -30.35 10.89 -13.13
CA ALA A 257 -29.70 11.34 -14.36
C ALA A 257 -29.04 10.17 -15.13
N ALA A 258 -29.86 9.25 -15.66
CA ALA A 258 -29.51 8.35 -16.76
C ALA A 258 -30.82 7.92 -17.45
N PRO A 259 -30.92 7.76 -18.79
CA PRO A 259 -30.12 8.19 -19.93
C PRO A 259 -30.90 9.17 -20.85
N ASN A 260 -31.83 9.96 -20.31
CA ASN A 260 -32.76 10.78 -21.11
C ASN A 260 -32.17 12.11 -21.63
N GLU A 261 -31.10 12.64 -21.03
CA GLU A 261 -30.46 13.88 -21.52
C GLU A 261 -29.67 13.71 -22.83
N ALA A 262 -29.18 12.51 -23.12
CA ALA A 262 -28.55 12.21 -24.41
C ALA A 262 -29.61 12.10 -25.53
N ALA A 263 -30.80 11.59 -25.20
CA ALA A 263 -31.90 11.46 -26.15
C ALA A 263 -32.51 12.84 -26.50
N THR A 264 -32.68 13.74 -25.53
CA THR A 264 -33.24 15.08 -25.77
C THR A 264 -32.32 15.96 -26.61
N LYS A 265 -30.99 15.94 -26.36
CA LYS A 265 -30.03 16.69 -27.21
C LYS A 265 -29.95 16.17 -28.65
N SER A 266 -30.13 14.86 -28.85
CA SER A 266 -30.15 14.27 -30.20
C SER A 266 -31.44 14.60 -30.98
N ALA A 267 -32.58 14.73 -30.28
CA ALA A 267 -33.86 15.08 -30.87
C ALA A 267 -33.94 16.56 -31.26
N ASP A 268 -33.40 17.46 -30.43
CA ASP A 268 -33.38 18.90 -30.73
C ASP A 268 -32.46 19.23 -31.91
N THR A 269 -31.31 18.55 -32.03
CA THR A 269 -30.38 18.74 -33.16
C THR A 269 -30.92 18.18 -34.48
N ALA A 270 -31.75 17.12 -34.42
CA ALA A 270 -32.40 16.53 -35.58
C ALA A 270 -33.62 17.36 -36.05
N ALA A 271 -34.36 17.96 -35.12
CA ALA A 271 -35.47 18.86 -35.43
C ALA A 271 -35.00 20.15 -36.10
N ASP A 272 -33.86 20.70 -35.67
CA ASP A 272 -33.30 21.94 -36.24
C ASP A 272 -32.74 21.73 -37.67
N LYS A 273 -32.19 20.55 -37.96
CA LYS A 273 -31.74 20.17 -39.31
C LYS A 273 -32.87 19.80 -40.28
N ALA A 274 -34.01 19.37 -39.78
CA ALA A 274 -35.17 19.03 -40.61
C ALA A 274 -35.96 20.28 -41.08
N ALA A 275 -35.82 21.41 -40.38
CA ALA A 275 -36.47 22.66 -40.75
C ALA A 275 -35.81 23.40 -41.93
N ASP A 276 -34.56 23.08 -42.26
CA ASP A 276 -33.77 23.79 -43.28
C ASP A 276 -33.74 23.09 -44.67
N THR A 277 -34.55 22.04 -44.87
CA THR A 277 -34.60 21.31 -46.15
C THR A 277 -36.04 21.04 -46.62
N SER A 278 -36.67 22.06 -47.21
CA SER A 278 -37.79 21.89 -48.14
C SER A 278 -37.53 22.66 -49.45
N PRO A 279 -37.63 22.01 -50.63
CA PRO A 279 -37.20 22.60 -51.89
C PRO A 279 -38.33 23.37 -52.58
N ALA A 280 -38.06 24.60 -53.00
CA ALA A 280 -38.85 25.34 -53.98
C ALA A 280 -38.15 25.31 -55.35
N LEU A 281 -38.99 25.22 -56.38
CA LEU A 281 -38.74 24.91 -57.80
C LEU A 281 -37.95 25.96 -58.60
N SER A 282 -37.54 25.54 -59.82
CA SER A 282 -37.07 26.32 -61.00
C SER A 282 -35.54 26.59 -61.03
N GLU A 283 -34.74 26.36 -62.08
CA GLU A 283 -34.91 26.14 -63.52
C GLU A 283 -33.75 25.26 -64.09
N LYS A 284 -33.94 24.71 -65.29
CA LYS A 284 -32.93 24.13 -66.22
C LYS A 284 -33.25 24.76 -67.61
N PRO A 285 -32.43 24.72 -68.69
CA PRO A 285 -31.10 24.11 -68.88
C PRO A 285 -30.09 24.90 -69.76
N GLU A 286 -28.80 24.54 -69.75
CA GLU A 286 -27.98 24.51 -70.98
C GLU A 286 -26.75 23.58 -70.83
N ALA A 287 -26.23 23.06 -71.94
CA ALA A 287 -25.52 21.79 -72.03
C ALA A 287 -24.03 21.88 -72.48
N ALA A 288 -23.27 20.84 -72.06
CA ALA A 288 -22.14 20.15 -72.75
C ALA A 288 -20.74 20.85 -72.88
N PRO A 289 -19.63 20.10 -73.16
CA PRO A 289 -19.27 18.71 -72.79
C PRO A 289 -17.78 18.48 -72.33
N VAL A 290 -17.59 17.39 -71.57
CA VAL A 290 -16.52 16.32 -71.60
C VAL A 290 -15.02 16.65 -71.68
N THR A 291 -14.23 16.14 -70.72
CA THR A 291 -12.99 15.28 -70.85
C THR A 291 -12.42 14.95 -69.44
N ALA A 292 -12.36 13.67 -69.00
CA ALA A 292 -11.19 12.74 -68.93
C ALA A 292 -9.92 13.36 -68.27
N GLU A 293 -9.14 12.78 -67.36
CA GLU A 293 -8.94 11.48 -66.68
C GLU A 293 -7.92 11.73 -65.49
N PRO A 294 -7.55 10.75 -64.63
CA PRO A 294 -7.05 10.97 -63.28
C PRO A 294 -5.50 11.03 -63.15
N LYS A 295 -5.01 11.70 -62.09
CA LYS A 295 -3.63 11.52 -61.60
C LYS A 295 -3.63 10.90 -60.19
N ASN A 296 -3.24 9.64 -60.18
CA ASN A 296 -2.81 8.87 -59.02
C ASN A 296 -1.41 9.33 -58.59
N THR A 297 -1.23 9.69 -57.32
CA THR A 297 0.09 9.81 -56.69
C THR A 297 0.00 9.43 -55.21
N THR A 298 0.34 8.17 -54.93
CA THR A 298 1.27 7.70 -53.88
C THR A 298 1.55 8.62 -52.69
N ALA A 299 1.10 8.21 -51.49
CA ALA A 299 1.93 8.07 -50.28
C ALA A 299 1.11 7.41 -49.13
N PRO A 300 1.64 6.43 -48.40
CA PRO A 300 0.99 5.89 -47.21
C PRO A 300 1.28 6.79 -45.98
N PRO A 301 0.29 7.19 -45.17
CA PRO A 301 0.58 7.78 -43.88
C PRO A 301 1.08 6.70 -42.91
N THR A 302 2.32 6.93 -42.48
CA THR A 302 3.03 6.35 -41.34
C THR A 302 2.12 6.08 -40.14
N LYS A 303 2.19 4.85 -39.61
CA LYS A 303 1.66 4.48 -38.29
C LYS A 303 2.26 5.39 -37.21
N ALA A 304 1.40 6.15 -36.53
CA ALA A 304 1.74 6.74 -35.25
C ALA A 304 1.89 5.61 -34.19
N PRO A 305 2.84 5.71 -33.24
CA PRO A 305 2.99 4.75 -32.17
C PRO A 305 1.82 4.82 -31.19
N ALA A 306 1.44 3.65 -30.68
CA ALA A 306 0.39 3.46 -29.69
C ALA A 306 0.61 4.36 -28.46
N ALA A 307 -0.39 5.19 -28.17
CA ALA A 307 -0.57 5.77 -26.85
C ALA A 307 -0.99 4.64 -25.89
N TRP A 308 -0.27 4.53 -24.78
CA TRP A 308 -0.62 3.73 -23.60
C TRP A 308 -0.67 4.68 -22.42
#